data_AF-A0A1I6PI56-F1
#
_entry.id   AF-A0A1I6PI56-F1
#
_cell.length_a   1.000
_cell.length_b   1.000
_cell.length_c   1.000
_cell.angle_alpha   90.00
_cell.angle_beta   90.00
_cell.angle_gamma   90.00
#
_symmetry.space_group_name_H-M   'P 1'
#
loop_
_entity.id
_entity.type
_entity.pdbx_description
1 polymer ?
#
loop_
_entity_poly.entity_id
_entity_poly.type
_entity_poly.pdbx_seq_one_letter_code
_entity_poly.pdbx_strand_id
1 'polypeptide(L)'
;MIHYTQSFDDLNLKNDAKFDTEGATKNIIFESGYDTHLIEVQGVVRKKNKGIVGCHNLKNFEQVFIDYGWDIEQCTISKIEHPSIKGIYEIKYGLPALDREKNIIPGELKNVRTPKTVYDPNIISDKQILE
;
A
#
# COMPACT_ATOMS: atom_id res chain seq x y z
N MET A 1 -32.80 28.77 -14.84
CA MET A 1 -33.77 28.05 -13.98
C MET A 1 -34.87 27.52 -14.88
N ILE A 2 -34.94 26.21 -15.08
CA ILE A 2 -36.08 25.56 -15.73
C ILE A 2 -36.42 24.38 -14.84
N HIS A 3 -37.53 24.51 -14.12
CA HIS A 3 -38.22 23.40 -13.48
C HIS A 3 -39.17 22.81 -14.52
N TYR A 4 -39.16 21.48 -14.66
CA TYR A 4 -40.31 20.76 -15.19
C TYR A 4 -40.44 19.41 -14.49
N THR A 5 -41.61 19.22 -13.88
CA THR A 5 -42.09 18.02 -13.18
C THR A 5 -42.90 17.16 -14.13
N GLN A 6 -42.64 15.84 -14.19
CA GLN A 6 -43.61 14.80 -14.59
C GLN A 6 -43.21 13.52 -13.83
N SER A 7 -44.00 13.08 -12.86
CA SER A 7 -45.18 12.19 -12.96
C SER A 7 -44.76 10.72 -12.81
N PHE A 8 -45.03 10.18 -11.63
CA PHE A 8 -44.99 8.76 -11.32
C PHE A 8 -46.22 8.11 -11.94
N ASP A 9 -46.01 7.07 -12.75
CA ASP A 9 -46.84 5.86 -12.91
C ASP A 9 -46.46 5.21 -14.24
N ASP A 10 -45.58 4.20 -14.19
CA ASP A 10 -45.90 2.88 -14.71
C ASP A 10 -44.74 1.88 -14.56
N LEU A 11 -45.14 0.65 -14.21
CA LEU A 11 -44.41 -0.63 -14.31
C LEU A 11 -43.49 -1.04 -13.14
N ASN A 12 -44.17 -1.29 -12.02
CA ASN A 12 -44.12 -2.53 -11.24
C ASN A 12 -43.27 -3.69 -11.85
N LEU A 13 -42.09 -3.93 -11.29
CA LEU A 13 -41.53 -5.28 -11.20
C LEU A 13 -41.27 -5.58 -9.73
N LYS A 14 -42.10 -6.49 -9.20
CA LYS A 14 -41.95 -7.11 -7.89
C LYS A 14 -40.55 -7.70 -7.78
N ASN A 15 -39.76 -7.16 -6.86
CA ASN A 15 -38.67 -7.89 -6.21
C ASN A 15 -38.69 -7.48 -4.75
N ASP A 16 -39.48 -8.22 -4.02
CA ASP A 16 -39.43 -8.52 -2.60
C ASP A 16 -38.04 -9.07 -2.21
N ALA A 17 -37.02 -8.22 -2.33
CA ALA A 17 -35.78 -8.38 -1.59
C ALA A 17 -35.94 -7.62 -0.28
N LYS A 18 -36.27 -8.37 0.77
CA LYS A 18 -36.19 -7.88 2.14
C LYS A 18 -34.83 -7.22 2.34
N PHE A 19 -34.84 -5.96 2.77
CA PHE A 19 -33.64 -5.29 3.23
C PHE A 19 -33.35 -5.81 4.63
N ASP A 20 -32.65 -6.93 4.69
CA ASP A 20 -32.18 -7.52 5.95
C ASP A 20 -30.98 -6.68 6.42
N THR A 21 -31.27 -5.61 7.15
CA THR A 21 -30.34 -5.00 8.10
C THR A 21 -30.04 -6.01 9.19
N GLU A 22 -29.03 -6.86 9.01
CA GLU A 22 -28.35 -7.58 10.09
C GLU A 22 -26.96 -8.06 9.61
N GLY A 23 -25.93 -7.78 10.41
CA GLY A 23 -24.53 -7.91 10.06
C GLY A 23 -24.11 -9.33 9.71
N ALA A 24 -23.55 -9.51 8.51
CA ALA A 24 -22.61 -10.57 8.26
C ALA A 24 -21.20 -10.03 8.54
N THR A 25 -20.72 -10.15 9.78
CA THR A 25 -19.28 -10.18 10.03
C THR A 25 -18.75 -11.42 9.31
N LYS A 26 -18.36 -11.24 8.05
CA LYS A 26 -17.62 -12.28 7.34
C LYS A 26 -16.35 -12.50 8.15
N ASN A 27 -16.21 -13.69 8.72
CA ASN A 27 -14.92 -14.13 9.27
C ASN A 27 -13.95 -14.21 8.08
N ILE A 28 -13.25 -13.11 7.83
CA ILE A 28 -12.15 -13.08 6.86
C ILE A 28 -11.03 -13.86 7.53
N ILE A 29 -10.82 -15.09 7.06
CA ILE A 29 -9.68 -15.90 7.46
C ILE A 29 -8.56 -15.51 6.49
N PHE A 30 -7.61 -14.71 6.98
CA PHE A 30 -6.38 -14.47 6.23
C PHE A 30 -5.56 -15.77 6.13
N GLU A 31 -4.91 -15.98 4.99
CA GLU A 31 -3.95 -17.07 4.87
C GLU A 31 -2.81 -16.87 5.89
N SER A 32 -2.25 -17.96 6.41
CA SER A 32 -1.16 -17.91 7.37
C SER A 32 0.03 -17.11 6.81
N GLY A 33 0.52 -16.12 7.57
CA GLY A 33 1.66 -15.28 7.19
C GLY A 33 1.28 -13.99 6.44
N TYR A 34 0.00 -13.73 6.17
CA TYR A 34 -0.44 -12.47 5.57
C TYR A 34 -0.22 -11.27 6.50
N ASP A 35 -0.39 -11.51 7.80
CA ASP A 35 -0.05 -10.59 8.88
C ASP A 35 1.43 -10.19 8.86
N THR A 36 2.32 -11.17 8.73
CA THR A 36 3.76 -10.92 8.60
C THR A 36 4.12 -10.18 7.30
N HIS A 37 3.42 -10.43 6.19
CA HIS A 37 3.70 -9.73 4.91
C HIS A 37 3.42 -8.22 4.98
N LEU A 38 2.41 -7.82 5.76
CA LEU A 38 2.04 -6.42 5.91
C LEU A 38 3.05 -5.66 6.76
N ILE A 39 3.58 -6.28 7.81
CA ILE A 39 4.46 -5.58 8.76
C ILE A 39 5.93 -5.78 8.40
N GLU A 40 6.34 -7.00 8.08
CA GLU A 40 7.74 -7.41 7.98
C GLU A 40 8.27 -7.39 6.55
N VAL A 41 9.61 -7.31 6.46
CA VAL A 41 10.34 -7.39 5.20
C VAL A 41 10.51 -8.84 4.80
N GLN A 42 9.89 -9.24 3.69
CA GLN A 42 10.08 -10.58 3.14
C GLN A 42 11.28 -10.69 2.20
N GLY A 43 11.82 -9.56 1.76
CA GLY A 43 13.11 -9.51 1.09
C GLY A 43 13.32 -8.30 0.19
N VAL A 44 14.58 -8.07 -0.17
CA VAL A 44 15.00 -7.04 -1.12
C VAL A 44 15.33 -7.70 -2.45
N VAL A 45 14.44 -7.57 -3.44
CA VAL A 45 14.51 -8.30 -4.71
C VAL A 45 14.84 -7.37 -5.88
N ARG A 46 16.08 -7.45 -6.34
CA ARG A 46 16.56 -6.68 -7.51
C ARG A 46 16.13 -7.28 -8.85
N LYS A 47 15.72 -8.57 -8.89
CA LYS A 47 15.24 -9.22 -10.13
C LYS A 47 13.87 -8.65 -10.52
N LYS A 48 13.63 -8.44 -11.82
CA LYS A 48 12.37 -7.90 -12.37
C LYS A 48 11.92 -6.57 -11.73
N ASN A 49 12.85 -5.79 -11.17
CA ASN A 49 12.58 -4.49 -10.55
C ASN A 49 11.51 -4.57 -9.43
N LYS A 50 11.52 -5.67 -8.66
CA LYS A 50 10.51 -5.92 -7.62
C LYS A 50 10.69 -5.04 -6.38
N GLY A 51 11.92 -4.72 -6.00
CA GLY A 51 12.21 -3.88 -4.83
C GLY A 51 12.01 -4.63 -3.52
N ILE A 52 11.59 -3.91 -2.48
CA ILE A 52 11.28 -4.45 -1.15
C ILE A 52 9.92 -5.16 -1.21
N VAL A 53 9.90 -6.44 -0.86
CA VAL A 53 8.71 -7.32 -0.85
C VAL A 53 8.11 -7.36 0.56
N GLY A 54 6.78 -7.25 0.66
CA GLY A 54 6.10 -7.04 1.94
C GLY A 54 6.38 -5.65 2.52
N CYS A 55 6.38 -5.54 3.83
CA CYS A 55 6.79 -4.36 4.61
C CYS A 55 6.03 -3.10 4.20
N HIS A 56 4.76 -3.03 4.60
CA HIS A 56 3.90 -1.86 4.48
C HIS A 56 3.94 -0.97 5.72
N ASN A 57 4.59 -1.39 6.80
CA ASN A 57 4.92 -0.51 7.92
C ASN A 57 6.04 0.47 7.52
N LEU A 58 5.78 1.78 7.59
CA LEU A 58 6.73 2.83 7.17
C LEU A 58 8.06 2.73 7.92
N LYS A 59 8.03 2.51 9.24
CA LYS A 59 9.25 2.41 10.05
C LYS A 59 10.10 1.22 9.62
N ASN A 60 9.48 0.05 9.40
CA ASN A 60 10.21 -1.13 8.94
C ASN A 60 10.74 -0.93 7.51
N PHE A 61 10.01 -0.20 6.66
CA PHE A 61 10.44 0.10 5.30
C PHE A 61 11.70 0.98 5.32
N GLU A 62 11.71 2.02 6.16
CA GLU A 62 12.87 2.92 6.32
C GLU A 62 14.08 2.17 6.91
N GLN A 63 13.82 1.25 7.86
CA GLN A 63 14.87 0.43 8.48
C GLN A 63 15.62 -0.44 7.47
N VAL A 64 14.98 -0.91 6.39
CA VAL A 64 15.67 -1.67 5.33
C VAL A 64 16.84 -0.89 4.74
N PHE A 65 16.68 0.42 4.52
CA PHE A 65 17.76 1.21 3.94
C PHE A 65 18.92 1.36 4.92
N ILE A 66 18.61 1.59 6.19
CA ILE A 66 19.61 1.68 7.27
C ILE A 66 20.40 0.37 7.38
N ASP A 67 19.72 -0.77 7.41
CA ASP A 67 20.33 -2.10 7.56
C ASP A 67 21.27 -2.44 6.39
N TYR A 68 20.97 -1.93 5.19
CA TYR A 68 21.80 -2.10 4.00
C TYR A 68 22.86 -1.00 3.83
N GLY A 69 22.93 -0.02 4.74
CA GLY A 69 23.85 1.12 4.64
C GLY A 69 23.53 2.07 3.48
N TRP A 70 22.26 2.14 3.10
CA TRP A 70 21.77 3.00 2.02
C TRP A 70 21.14 4.26 2.58
N ASP A 71 21.42 5.39 1.95
CA ASP A 71 20.75 6.65 2.24
C ASP A 71 19.33 6.63 1.64
N ILE A 72 18.34 6.66 2.51
CA ILE A 72 16.93 6.61 2.11
C ILE A 72 16.50 7.87 1.35
N GLU A 73 17.06 9.04 1.67
CA GLU A 73 16.70 10.28 0.99
C GLU A 73 17.16 10.20 -0.47
N GLN A 74 18.36 9.66 -0.70
CA GLN A 74 18.86 9.41 -2.06
C GLN A 74 18.10 8.30 -2.79
N CYS A 75 17.54 7.34 -2.06
CA CYS A 75 16.75 6.26 -2.65
C CYS A 75 15.28 6.66 -2.92
N THR A 76 14.79 7.73 -2.30
CA THR A 76 13.39 8.17 -2.39
C THR A 76 13.21 9.15 -3.54
N ILE A 77 12.31 8.80 -4.47
CA ILE A 77 11.96 9.64 -5.63
C ILE A 77 10.80 10.56 -5.28
N SER A 78 9.79 10.06 -4.56
CA SER A 78 8.69 10.87 -4.04
C SER A 78 7.97 10.14 -2.90
N LYS A 79 7.42 10.90 -1.96
CA LYS A 79 6.49 10.42 -0.92
C LYS A 79 5.23 11.27 -0.97
N ILE A 80 4.09 10.65 -1.23
CA ILE A 80 2.80 11.34 -1.41
C ILE A 80 1.83 10.78 -0.38
N GLU A 81 1.23 11.64 0.44
CA GLU A 81 0.19 11.22 1.40
C GLU A 81 -1.13 10.93 0.67
N HIS A 82 -1.87 9.92 1.14
CA HIS A 82 -3.19 9.59 0.61
C HIS A 82 -4.17 10.75 0.90
N PRO A 83 -5.00 11.18 -0.08
CA PRO A 83 -5.77 12.42 0.03
C PRO A 83 -6.82 12.44 1.15
N SER A 84 -7.30 11.27 1.58
CA SER A 84 -8.36 11.15 2.59
C SER A 84 -8.00 10.28 3.79
N ILE A 85 -6.83 9.63 3.79
CA ILE A 85 -6.44 8.70 4.86
C ILE A 85 -5.09 9.15 5.40
N LYS A 86 -5.14 9.89 6.51
CA LYS A 86 -3.95 10.38 7.19
C LYS A 86 -3.05 9.22 7.60
N GLY A 87 -1.74 9.38 7.37
CA GLY A 87 -0.75 8.38 7.74
C GLY A 87 -0.58 7.23 6.74
N ILE A 88 -1.26 7.25 5.59
CA ILE A 88 -0.97 6.37 4.45
C ILE A 88 -0.19 7.14 3.39
N TYR A 89 0.89 6.55 2.88
CA TYR A 89 1.75 7.18 1.88
C TYR A 89 2.02 6.24 0.70
N GLU A 90 2.07 6.79 -0.51
CA GLU A 90 2.69 6.15 -1.67
C GLU A 90 4.14 6.65 -1.79
N ILE A 91 5.08 5.71 -1.75
CA ILE A 91 6.52 5.98 -1.89
C ILE A 91 7.02 5.43 -3.22
N LYS A 92 7.48 6.33 -4.09
CA LYS A 92 8.31 5.97 -5.26
C LYS A 92 9.77 5.98 -4.81
N TYR A 93 10.48 4.91 -5.09
CA TYR A 93 11.86 4.72 -4.66
C TYR A 93 12.64 3.87 -5.66
N GLY A 94 13.96 3.90 -5.53
CA GLY A 94 14.88 2.99 -6.19
C GLY A 94 15.74 2.25 -5.18
N LEU A 95 16.47 1.24 -5.65
CA LEU A 95 17.57 0.62 -4.90
C LEU A 95 18.89 1.14 -5.47
N PRO A 96 19.95 1.38 -4.69
CA PRO A 96 21.24 1.83 -5.23
C PRO A 96 21.72 0.92 -6.36
N ALA A 97 22.06 1.46 -7.52
CA ALA A 97 22.49 0.68 -8.68
C ALA A 97 23.82 -0.03 -8.39
N LEU A 98 24.04 -1.18 -9.04
CA LEU A 98 25.27 -1.95 -8.87
C LEU A 98 25.98 -2.08 -10.21
N ASP A 99 27.30 -1.99 -10.19
CA ASP A 99 28.15 -2.30 -11.34
C ASP A 99 28.25 -3.83 -11.58
N ARG A 100 29.12 -4.24 -12.51
CA ARG A 100 29.33 -5.66 -12.84
C ARG A 100 30.02 -6.44 -11.71
N GLU A 101 30.75 -5.76 -10.85
CA GLU A 101 31.47 -6.31 -9.70
C GLU A 101 30.62 -6.32 -8.42
N LYS A 102 29.39 -5.79 -8.50
CA LYS A 102 28.42 -5.61 -7.40
C LYS A 102 28.76 -4.48 -6.44
N ASN A 103 29.57 -3.51 -6.84
CA ASN A 103 29.77 -2.27 -6.09
C ASN A 103 28.63 -1.29 -6.38
N ILE A 104 28.29 -0.44 -5.40
CA ILE A 104 27.31 0.62 -5.58
C ILE A 104 27.85 1.67 -6.55
N ILE A 105 27.03 2.06 -7.54
CA ILE A 105 27.31 3.20 -8.41
C ILE A 105 26.73 4.46 -7.75
N PRO A 106 27.56 5.43 -7.31
CA PRO A 106 27.07 6.60 -6.59
C PRO A 106 26.06 7.42 -7.41
N GLY A 107 24.94 7.80 -6.79
CA GLY A 107 23.90 8.62 -7.41
C GLY A 107 23.01 7.90 -8.43
N GLU A 108 23.31 6.65 -8.79
CA GLU A 108 22.49 5.87 -9.70
C GLU A 108 21.52 4.96 -8.94
N LEU A 109 20.26 4.97 -9.36
CA LEU A 109 19.24 4.08 -8.80
C LEU A 109 18.78 3.05 -9.83
N LYS A 110 18.67 1.82 -9.36
CA LYS A 110 17.86 0.81 -10.02
C LYS A 110 16.38 1.10 -9.74
N ASN A 111 15.63 1.33 -10.81
CA ASN A 111 14.19 1.51 -10.76
C ASN A 111 13.47 0.32 -10.09
N VAL A 112 12.53 0.62 -9.19
CA VAL A 112 11.52 -0.31 -8.68
C VAL A 112 10.21 -0.03 -9.40
N ARG A 113 9.65 -1.07 -10.05
CA ARG A 113 8.55 -0.92 -11.00
C ARG A 113 7.28 -0.34 -10.37
N THR A 114 7.00 -0.72 -9.14
CA THR A 114 5.77 -0.37 -8.44
C THR A 114 6.11 0.47 -7.21
N PRO A 115 5.48 1.64 -7.05
CA PRO A 115 5.53 2.37 -5.78
C PRO A 115 5.09 1.48 -4.63
N LYS A 116 5.49 1.81 -3.41
CA LYS A 116 5.07 1.11 -2.20
C LYS A 116 4.09 1.96 -1.42
N THR A 117 2.92 1.40 -1.12
CA THR A 117 1.99 1.97 -0.15
C THR A 117 2.42 1.58 1.26
N VAL A 118 2.60 2.54 2.15
CA VAL A 118 2.98 2.29 3.55
C VAL A 118 2.09 3.06 4.52
N TYR A 119 1.97 2.58 5.75
CA TYR A 119 1.32 3.28 6.85
C TYR A 119 2.32 3.74 7.90
N ASP A 120 2.09 4.90 8.52
CA ASP A 120 2.85 5.38 9.67
C ASP A 120 2.34 4.69 10.96
N PRO A 121 3.17 3.86 11.62
CA PRO A 121 2.76 3.14 12.83
C PRO A 121 2.43 4.04 14.03
N ASN A 122 2.84 5.32 14.01
CA ASN A 122 2.48 6.28 15.04
C ASN A 122 1.05 6.84 14.87
N ILE A 123 0.44 6.65 13.69
CA ILE A 123 -0.91 7.13 13.36
C ILE A 123 -1.87 5.94 13.22
N ILE A 124 -1.45 4.88 12.53
CA ILE A 124 -2.22 3.65 12.33
C ILE A 124 -1.39 2.49 12.87
N SER A 125 -1.85 1.85 13.94
CA SER A 125 -1.13 0.72 14.54
C SER A 125 -1.17 -0.53 13.65
N ASP A 126 -0.18 -1.41 13.81
CA ASP A 126 -0.14 -2.72 13.13
C ASP A 126 -1.44 -3.50 13.30
N LYS A 127 -2.01 -3.48 14.52
CA LYS A 127 -3.29 -4.12 14.83
C LYS A 127 -4.43 -3.58 13.96
N GLN A 128 -4.53 -2.26 13.78
CA GLN A 128 -5.58 -1.64 12.95
C GLN A 128 -5.45 -1.97 11.45
N ILE A 129 -4.26 -2.36 10.98
CA ILE A 129 -4.05 -2.79 9.59
C ILE A 129 -4.43 -4.27 9.39
N LEU A 130 -4.42 -5.07 10.46
CA LEU A 130 -4.70 -6.51 10.42
C LEU A 130 -6.17 -6.87 10.72
N GLU A 131 -6.93 -5.97 11.33
CA GLU A 131 -8.35 -6.13 11.68
C GLU A 131 -9.29 -5.65 10.56
#